data_AF-A0A2S0N7S1-F1
#
_entry.id   AF-A0A2S0N7S1-F1
#
_cell.length_a   1.000
_cell.length_b   1.000
_cell.length_c   1.000
_cell.angle_alpha   90.00
_cell.angle_beta   90.00
_cell.angle_gamma   90.00
#
_symmetry.space_group_name_H-M   'P 1'
#
loop_
_entity.id
_entity.type
_entity.pdbx_description
1 polymer ?
#
loop_
_entity_poly.entity_id
_entity_poly.type
_entity_poly.pdbx_seq_one_letter_code
_entity_poly.pdbx_strand_id
1 'polypeptide(L)'
;MSRSGDATRYAVVSFVQKGSRMVAEDIHYLDTYPQAQAVAKFVSSRRPGVLVLSVSPAPEGEDPEIVVLDQVGAGLASATATVH
;
A
#
# COMPACT_ATOMS: atom_id res chain seq x y z
N MET A 1 8.38 28.13 -13.58
CA MET A 1 7.02 27.55 -13.39
C MET A 1 7.20 26.26 -12.62
N SER A 2 6.97 26.31 -11.31
CA SER A 2 7.21 25.20 -10.39
C SER A 2 6.30 24.02 -10.75
N ARG A 3 6.89 22.83 -10.94
CA ARG A 3 6.15 21.59 -11.13
C ARG A 3 5.25 21.39 -9.90
N SER A 4 3.95 21.23 -10.10
CA SER A 4 3.02 20.70 -9.10
C SER A 4 3.46 19.27 -8.76
N GLY A 5 4.42 19.14 -7.86
CA GLY A 5 5.16 17.91 -7.59
C GLY A 5 4.83 17.29 -6.24
N ASP A 6 3.64 17.52 -5.70
CA ASP A 6 3.32 17.10 -4.33
C ASP A 6 1.87 16.66 -4.18
N ALA A 7 1.42 15.77 -5.07
CA ALA A 7 0.14 15.09 -4.88
C ALA A 7 0.42 13.78 -4.16
N THR A 8 0.03 13.69 -2.89
CA THR A 8 -0.05 12.42 -2.16
C THR A 8 -0.76 11.39 -3.03
N ARG A 9 -0.12 10.24 -3.25
CA ARG A 9 -0.70 9.10 -3.95
C ARG A 9 -1.06 8.02 -2.96
N TYR A 10 -1.97 7.15 -3.37
CA TYR A 10 -2.35 6.00 -2.57
C TYR A 10 -1.87 4.73 -3.27
N ALA A 11 -1.48 3.74 -2.50
CA ALA A 11 -1.10 2.43 -3.05
C ALA A 11 -1.86 1.32 -2.34
N VAL A 12 -2.32 0.34 -3.12
CA VAL A 12 -2.85 -0.91 -2.60
C VAL A 12 -1.82 -1.99 -2.88
N VAL A 13 -1.29 -2.59 -1.81
CA VAL A 13 -0.30 -3.67 -1.89
C VAL A 13 -0.98 -4.97 -1.52
N SER A 14 -0.97 -5.94 -2.42
CA SER A 14 -1.55 -7.25 -2.18
C SER A 14 -0.47 -8.26 -1.81
N PHE A 15 -0.75 -9.10 -0.84
CA PHE A 15 0.16 -10.12 -0.34
C PHE A 15 -0.42 -11.52 -0.56
N VAL A 16 0.47 -12.44 -0.90
CA VAL A 16 0.18 -13.87 -0.99
C VAL A 16 1.04 -14.65 -0.02
N GLN A 17 0.51 -15.78 0.44
CA GLN A 17 1.27 -16.73 1.22
C GLN A 17 2.08 -17.64 0.28
N LYS A 18 3.41 -17.60 0.39
CA LYS A 18 4.32 -18.53 -0.28
C LYS A 18 5.07 -19.33 0.79
N GLY A 19 4.61 -20.55 1.04
CA GLY A 19 5.07 -21.37 2.16
C GLY A 19 4.73 -20.71 3.49
N SER A 20 5.75 -20.42 4.31
CA SER A 20 5.61 -19.76 5.62
C SER A 20 5.72 -18.24 5.57
N ARG A 21 5.94 -17.62 4.40
CA ARG A 21 6.16 -16.18 4.26
C ARG A 21 5.01 -15.49 3.53
N MET A 22 4.69 -14.29 3.97
CA MET A 22 3.87 -13.35 3.21
C MET A 22 4.78 -12.57 2.26
N VAL A 23 4.39 -12.50 0.99
CA VAL A 23 5.16 -11.84 -0.06
C VAL A 23 4.26 -10.85 -0.78
N ALA A 24 4.71 -9.61 -0.93
CA ALA A 24 4.04 -8.63 -1.78
C ALA A 24 4.04 -9.14 -3.22
N GLU A 25 2.85 -9.28 -3.81
CA GLU A 25 2.68 -9.82 -5.16
C GLU A 25 2.48 -8.70 -6.17
N ASP A 26 1.73 -7.67 -5.79
CA ASP A 26 1.37 -6.56 -6.67
C ASP A 26 1.17 -5.25 -5.89
N ILE A 27 1.42 -4.14 -6.56
CA ILE A 27 1.26 -2.77 -6.05
C ILE A 27 0.48 -1.96 -7.08
N HIS A 28 -0.69 -1.44 -6.68
CA HIS A 28 -1.51 -0.56 -7.53
C HIS A 28 -1.56 0.85 -6.97
N TYR A 29 -1.08 1.82 -7.74
CA TYR A 29 -1.16 3.24 -7.41
C TYR A 29 -2.50 3.84 -7.85
N LEU A 30 -3.07 4.69 -7.01
CA LEU A 30 -4.36 5.32 -7.17
C LEU A 30 -4.29 6.77 -6.71
N ASP A 31 -5.15 7.61 -7.28
CA ASP A 31 -5.12 9.05 -7.04
C ASP A 31 -5.82 9.44 -5.74
N THR A 32 -6.75 8.61 -5.25
CA THR A 32 -7.57 8.94 -4.07
C THR A 32 -7.71 7.79 -3.09
N TYR A 33 -7.82 8.13 -1.79
CA TYR A 33 -8.02 7.15 -0.73
C TYR A 33 -9.32 6.33 -0.88
N PRO A 34 -10.49 6.91 -1.23
CA PRO A 34 -11.71 6.12 -1.43
C PRO A 34 -11.58 5.09 -2.56
N GLN A 35 -10.86 5.41 -3.64
CA GLN A 35 -10.54 4.43 -4.70
C GLN A 35 -9.66 3.30 -4.14
N ALA A 36 -8.63 3.64 -3.37
CA ALA A 36 -7.75 2.66 -2.75
C ALA A 36 -8.51 1.74 -1.79
N GLN A 37 -9.42 2.26 -0.98
CA GLN A 37 -10.28 1.44 -0.13
C GLN A 37 -11.19 0.51 -0.94
N ALA A 38 -11.78 0.99 -2.04
CA ALA A 38 -12.65 0.17 -2.88
C ALA A 38 -11.87 -0.99 -3.53
N VAL A 39 -10.68 -0.71 -4.06
CA VAL A 39 -9.78 -1.72 -4.64
C VAL A 39 -9.30 -2.69 -3.56
N ALA A 40 -8.89 -2.20 -2.39
CA ALA A 40 -8.43 -3.05 -1.30
C ALA A 40 -9.50 -4.04 -0.84
N LYS A 41 -10.74 -3.59 -0.68
CA LYS A 41 -11.90 -4.46 -0.36
C LYS A 41 -12.17 -5.50 -1.43
N PHE A 42 -12.04 -5.12 -2.71
CA PHE A 42 -12.19 -6.06 -3.81
C PHE A 42 -11.09 -7.13 -3.79
N VAL A 43 -9.83 -6.72 -3.66
CA VAL A 43 -8.67 -7.62 -3.68
C VAL A 43 -8.64 -8.54 -2.45
N SER A 44 -9.00 -8.02 -1.27
CA SER A 44 -9.00 -8.80 -0.02
C SER A 44 -9.99 -9.97 -0.03
N SER A 45 -10.96 -9.99 -0.95
CA SER A 45 -11.86 -11.13 -1.13
C SER A 45 -11.16 -12.39 -1.68
N ARG A 46 -9.98 -12.23 -2.29
CA ARG A 46 -9.22 -13.31 -2.95
C ARG A 46 -7.80 -13.46 -2.43
N ARG A 47 -7.29 -12.49 -1.68
CA ARG A 47 -5.91 -12.47 -1.17
C ARG A 47 -5.90 -12.43 0.36
N PRO A 48 -4.98 -13.17 1.01
CA PRO A 48 -4.93 -13.30 2.47
C PRO A 48 -4.52 -12.02 3.21
N GLY A 49 -3.91 -11.06 2.52
CA GLY A 49 -3.51 -9.78 3.09
C GLY A 49 -3.43 -8.67 2.04
N VAL A 50 -3.92 -7.50 2.39
CA VAL A 50 -3.85 -6.27 1.59
C VAL A 50 -3.51 -5.09 2.50
N LEU A 51 -2.59 -4.23 2.06
CA LEU A 51 -2.30 -2.95 2.71
C LEU A 51 -2.79 -1.80 1.84
N VAL A 52 -3.29 -0.75 2.49
CA VAL A 52 -3.51 0.56 1.86
C VAL A 52 -2.47 1.52 2.41
N LEU A 53 -1.73 2.17 1.52
CA LEU A 53 -0.64 3.08 1.84
C LEU A 53 -0.96 4.48 1.33
N SER A 54 -0.51 5.49 2.06
CA SER A 54 -0.28 6.85 1.58
C SER A 54 1.19 6.96 1.19
N VAL A 55 1.47 7.55 0.02
CA VAL A 55 2.82 7.77 -0.50
C VAL A 55 2.94 9.24 -0.86
N SER A 56 3.70 9.97 -0.05
CA SER A 56 4.05 11.36 -0.34
C SER A 56 5.40 11.37 -1.05
N PRO A 57 5.49 11.93 -2.26
CA PRO A 57 6.76 12.03 -2.96
C PRO A 57 7.70 12.95 -2.19
N ALA A 58 8.96 12.54 -2.05
CA ALA A 58 9.98 13.38 -1.44
C ALA A 58 10.75 14.20 -2.49
N PRO A 59 11.38 15.32 -2.09
CA PRO A 59 12.32 16.05 -2.94
C PRO A 59 13.46 15.15 -3.46
N GLU A 60 14.13 15.57 -4.55
CA GLU A 60 15.29 14.84 -5.07
C GLU A 60 16.38 14.69 -3.99
N GLY A 61 16.75 13.44 -3.69
CA GLY A 61 17.77 13.10 -2.69
C GLY A 61 17.21 12.65 -1.34
N GLU A 62 15.90 12.66 -1.16
CA GLU A 62 15.21 12.17 0.03
C GLU A 62 14.32 10.94 -0.28
N ASP A 63 14.08 10.12 0.73
CA ASP A 63 13.21 8.95 0.62
C ASP A 63 11.73 9.36 0.70
N PRO A 64 10.83 8.77 -0.11
CA PRO A 64 9.40 9.06 -0.05
C PRO A 64 8.81 8.67 1.30
N GLU A 65 7.90 9.50 1.82
CA GLU A 65 7.18 9.17 3.04
C GLU A 65 6.06 8.16 2.73
N ILE A 66 6.10 7.01 3.40
CA ILE A 66 5.11 5.94 3.25
C ILE A 66 4.41 5.72 4.59
N VAL A 67 3.09 5.87 4.59
CA VAL A 67 2.25 5.65 5.78
C VAL A 67 1.25 4.53 5.49
N VAL A 68 1.19 3.51 6.36
CA VAL A 68 0.15 2.47 6.29
C VAL A 68 -1.15 3.05 6.84
N LEU A 69 -2.17 3.16 5.99
CA LEU A 69 -3.48 3.67 6.36
C LEU A 69 -4.41 2.57 6.85
N ASP A 70 -4.46 1.45 6.11
CA ASP A 70 -5.30 0.30 6.45
C ASP A 70 -4.56 -1.02 6.25
N GLN A 71 -4.96 -2.01 7.02
CA GLN A 71 -4.61 -3.41 6.83
C GLN A 71 -5.89 -4.22 6.71
N VAL A 72 -6.05 -4.93 5.59
CA VAL A 72 -7.25 -5.71 5.30
C VAL A 72 -6.87 -7.17 5.10
N GLY A 73 -7.50 -8.06 5.87
CA GLY A 73 -7.26 -9.50 5.82
C GLY A 73 -6.49 -10.04 7.02
N ALA A 74 -6.82 -11.27 7.44
CA ALA A 74 -6.32 -11.87 8.68
C ALA A 74 -4.83 -12.21 8.64
N GLY A 75 -4.23 -12.36 7.45
CA GLY A 75 -2.83 -12.76 7.30
C GLY A 75 -1.80 -11.69 7.67
N LEU A 76 -2.23 -10.43 7.83
CA LEU A 76 -1.34 -9.30 8.15
C LEU A 76 -1.38 -8.87 9.62
N ALA A 77 -2.42 -9.24 10.37
CA ALA A 77 -2.63 -8.78 11.75
C ALA A 77 -1.53 -9.21 12.75
N SER A 78 -0.70 -10.20 12.40
CA SER A 78 0.46 -10.63 13.20
C SER A 78 1.81 -10.16 12.63
N ALA A 79 1.81 -9.55 11.45
CA ALA A 79 3.01 -9.00 10.84
C ALA A 79 3.00 -7.50 11.06
N THR A 80 3.75 -7.03 12.07
CA THR A 80 4.20 -5.63 12.11
C THR A 80 5.03 -5.43 10.84
N ALA A 81 4.36 -5.03 9.75
CA ALA A 81 4.95 -4.83 8.45
C ALA A 81 5.92 -3.65 8.60
N THR A 82 7.16 -3.96 8.94
CA THR A 82 8.25 -3.01 8.94
C THR A 82 8.64 -2.90 7.48
N VAL A 83 8.16 -1.83 6.83
CA VAL A 83 8.60 -1.47 5.49
C VAL A 83 10.02 -0.92 5.67
N HIS A 84 11.01 -1.66 5.16
CA HIS A 84 12.41 -1.24 5.13
C HIS A 84 12.73 -0.54 3.82
#